data_AF-A0A441USJ5-F1
#
_entry.id   AF-A0A441USJ5-F1
#
_cell.length_a   1.000
_cell.length_b   1.000
_cell.length_c   1.000
_cell.angle_alpha   90.00
_cell.angle_beta   90.00
_cell.angle_gamma   90.00
#
_symmetry.space_group_name_H-M   'P 1'
#
loop_
_entity.id
_entity.type
_entity.pdbx_description
1 polymer ?
#
loop_
_entity_poly.entity_id
_entity_poly.type
_entity_poly.pdbx_seq_one_letter_code
_entity_poly.pdbx_strand_id
1 'polypeptide(L)'
;MKKSAKLLAAGATLFLAVGSTAYAADIIEAPSVDYCRVVGTSNLVRTDNIVDLKTQVVQLMDESVAVANSSEWIHSSRPVFVWASEAKVACGKAYGYLKTNYRDEDYLNKCECFHDRMVEYMN
;
A
#
# COMPACT_ATOMS: atom_id res chain seq x y z
N MET A 1 -44.15 -45.55 38.22
CA MET A 1 -43.99 -47.00 37.93
C MET A 1 -43.36 -47.15 36.54
N LYS A 2 -42.35 -48.02 36.38
CA LYS A 2 -41.94 -48.85 35.21
C LYS A 2 -42.65 -48.50 33.87
N LYS A 3 -42.05 -48.39 32.68
CA LYS A 3 -40.80 -48.81 32.00
C LYS A 3 -40.79 -47.98 30.68
N SER A 4 -39.66 -47.74 30.01
CA SER A 4 -39.28 -48.56 28.86
C SER A 4 -37.86 -48.22 28.41
N ALA A 5 -37.00 -49.23 28.45
CA ALA A 5 -35.73 -49.25 27.74
C ALA A 5 -35.96 -49.78 26.32
N LYS A 6 -35.38 -49.13 25.33
CA LYS A 6 -34.92 -49.77 24.08
C LYS A 6 -33.53 -49.23 23.79
N LEU A 7 -32.56 -50.14 23.92
CA LEU A 7 -31.18 -50.02 23.45
C LEU A 7 -31.10 -50.12 21.92
N LEU A 8 -29.90 -49.83 21.42
CA LEU A 8 -29.31 -50.07 20.09
C LEU A 8 -29.39 -48.85 19.17
N ALA A 9 -28.33 -48.40 18.50
CA ALA A 9 -26.89 -48.69 18.48
C ALA A 9 -26.28 -47.68 17.48
N ALA A 10 -24.95 -47.62 17.46
CA ALA A 10 -24.09 -47.08 16.40
C ALA A 10 -23.85 -45.57 16.37
N GLY A 11 -22.56 -45.21 16.39
CA GLY A 11 -22.08 -43.88 16.02
C GLY A 11 -20.86 -43.38 16.78
N ALA A 12 -19.79 -44.19 16.91
CA ALA A 12 -18.49 -43.63 17.24
C ALA A 12 -17.95 -42.93 15.98
N THR A 13 -17.86 -41.59 16.00
CA THR A 13 -17.08 -40.84 15.00
C THR A 13 -16.08 -39.94 15.70
N LEU A 14 -14.85 -40.32 15.46
CA LEU A 14 -13.56 -39.81 15.87
C LEU A 14 -13.29 -38.43 15.24
N PHE A 15 -12.71 -37.52 16.03
CA PHE A 15 -11.79 -36.42 15.68
C PHE A 15 -12.02 -35.58 14.41
N LEU A 16 -11.94 -34.26 14.56
CA LEU A 16 -10.92 -33.44 13.89
C LEU A 16 -10.87 -32.07 14.57
N ALA A 17 -9.81 -31.87 15.37
CA ALA A 17 -9.35 -30.53 15.68
C ALA A 17 -8.98 -29.89 14.33
N VAL A 18 -9.79 -28.95 13.85
CA VAL A 18 -9.39 -28.10 12.73
C VAL A 18 -8.31 -27.18 13.30
N GLY A 19 -7.07 -27.64 13.21
CA GLY A 19 -5.92 -26.75 13.32
C GLY A 19 -6.09 -25.70 12.24
N SER A 20 -6.41 -24.48 12.66
CA SER A 20 -6.28 -23.32 11.82
C SER A 20 -4.82 -23.27 11.39
N THR A 21 -4.52 -23.71 10.17
CA THR A 21 -3.28 -23.33 9.51
C THR A 21 -3.40 -21.84 9.26
N ALA A 22 -3.07 -21.05 10.27
CA ALA A 22 -2.74 -19.65 10.10
C ALA A 22 -1.46 -19.63 9.29
N TYR A 23 -1.59 -19.72 7.97
CA TYR A 23 -0.52 -19.33 7.09
C TYR A 23 -0.35 -17.83 7.32
N ALA A 24 0.79 -17.42 7.86
CA ALA A 24 1.20 -16.05 7.69
C ALA A 24 1.23 -15.79 6.17
N ALA A 25 0.60 -14.72 5.71
CA ALA A 25 0.86 -14.22 4.38
C ALA A 25 2.28 -13.66 4.42
N ASP A 26 3.27 -14.54 4.23
CA ASP A 26 4.62 -14.11 3.91
C ASP A 26 4.50 -13.29 2.63
N ILE A 27 5.12 -12.10 2.62
CA ILE A 27 5.42 -11.40 1.38
C ILE A 27 6.45 -12.29 0.68
N ILE A 28 5.96 -13.29 -0.05
CA ILE A 28 6.69 -13.90 -1.16
C ILE A 28 7.17 -12.70 -1.95
N GLU A 29 8.48 -12.52 -2.05
CA GLU A 29 9.18 -11.51 -2.85
C GLU A 29 8.38 -11.27 -4.13
N ALA A 30 7.46 -10.31 -4.05
CA ALA A 30 6.65 -9.98 -5.20
C ALA A 30 7.69 -9.46 -6.19
N PRO A 31 7.75 -9.99 -7.43
CA PRO A 31 8.67 -9.47 -8.43
C PRO A 31 8.51 -7.96 -8.38
N SER A 32 9.60 -7.22 -8.10
CA SER A 32 9.56 -5.79 -7.81
C SER A 32 8.61 -5.16 -8.81
N VAL A 33 7.37 -4.94 -8.40
CA VAL A 33 6.34 -4.60 -9.37
C VAL A 33 6.81 -3.24 -9.80
N ASP A 34 7.12 -3.12 -11.08
CA ASP A 34 7.47 -1.85 -11.68
C ASP A 34 6.17 -1.05 -11.73
N TYR A 35 5.72 -0.63 -10.54
CA TYR A 35 4.47 0.09 -10.29
C TYR A 35 4.45 1.40 -11.08
N CYS A 36 5.62 1.81 -11.56
CA CYS A 36 5.92 3.04 -12.26
C CYS A 36 6.17 2.83 -13.75
N ARG A 37 6.03 1.63 -14.30
CA ARG A 37 6.16 1.39 -15.75
C ARG A 37 5.20 2.21 -16.62
N VAL A 38 4.10 2.71 -16.03
CA VAL A 38 3.11 3.59 -16.70
C VAL A 38 3.65 5.02 -16.87
N VAL A 39 4.58 5.45 -16.00
CA VAL A 39 5.17 6.78 -16.01
C VAL A 39 6.61 6.61 -16.53
N GLY A 40 7.03 7.40 -17.51
CA GLY A 40 8.41 7.33 -18.00
C GLY A 40 9.42 7.68 -16.90
N THR A 41 10.67 7.98 -17.29
CA THR A 41 11.62 8.61 -16.36
C THR A 41 10.97 9.82 -15.68
N SER A 42 10.84 9.78 -14.36
CA SER A 42 10.29 10.85 -13.52
C SER A 42 10.86 12.22 -13.89
N ASN A 43 10.01 13.25 -13.96
CA ASN A 43 10.45 14.63 -14.12
C ASN A 43 11.23 15.13 -12.89
N LEU A 44 10.93 14.59 -11.70
CA LEU A 44 11.71 14.87 -10.49
C LEU A 44 13.16 14.41 -10.64
N VAL A 45 13.40 13.21 -11.19
CA VAL A 45 14.76 12.70 -11.45
C VAL A 45 15.52 13.58 -12.45
N ARG A 46 14.80 14.22 -13.38
CA ARG A 46 15.37 15.13 -14.39
C ARG A 46 15.58 16.57 -13.91
N THR A 47 15.16 16.90 -12.69
CA THR A 47 15.34 18.25 -12.12
C THR A 47 16.73 18.39 -11.51
N ASP A 48 17.59 19.20 -12.14
CA ASP A 48 18.97 19.41 -11.70
C ASP A 48 19.10 20.38 -10.50
N ASN A 49 18.23 21.38 -10.41
CA ASN A 49 18.25 22.34 -9.31
C ASN A 49 17.67 21.70 -8.04
N ILE A 50 18.50 21.53 -7.02
CA ILE A 50 18.10 20.86 -5.78
C ILE A 50 17.06 21.64 -4.96
N VAL A 51 17.05 22.97 -5.07
CA VAL A 51 16.02 23.81 -4.40
C VAL A 51 14.67 23.56 -5.07
N ASP A 52 14.64 23.59 -6.40
CA ASP A 52 13.43 23.34 -7.17
C ASP A 52 12.93 21.90 -6.99
N LEU A 53 13.86 20.93 -6.95
CA LEU A 53 13.54 19.53 -6.69
C LEU A 53 12.91 19.33 -5.31
N LYS A 54 13.44 19.98 -4.26
CA LYS A 54 12.85 19.94 -2.92
C LYS A 54 11.43 20.51 -2.91
N THR A 55 11.22 21.65 -3.57
CA THR A 55 9.90 22.27 -3.68
C THR A 55 8.90 21.36 -4.37
N GLN A 56 9.28 20.75 -5.51
CA GLN A 56 8.41 19.82 -6.24
C GLN A 56 8.07 18.58 -5.41
N VAL A 57 9.05 17.95 -4.76
CA VAL A 57 8.81 16.78 -3.89
C VAL A 57 7.88 17.12 -2.73
N VAL A 58 8.07 18.29 -2.09
CA VAL A 58 7.19 18.74 -0.99
C VAL A 58 5.78 19.02 -1.50
N GLN A 59 5.63 19.63 -2.67
CA GLN A 59 4.32 19.87 -3.26
C GLN A 59 3.54 18.55 -3.46
N LEU A 60 4.15 17.57 -4.13
CA LEU A 60 3.51 16.26 -4.35
C LEU A 60 3.20 15.56 -3.02
N MET A 61 4.11 15.65 -2.04
CA MET A 61 3.89 15.11 -0.70
C MET A 61 2.66 15.74 -0.02
N ASP A 62 2.56 17.07 -0.03
CA ASP A 62 1.48 17.80 0.65
C ASP A 62 0.12 17.52 0.00
N GLU A 63 0.06 17.44 -1.34
CA GLU A 63 -1.12 17.03 -2.08
C GLU A 63 -1.54 15.60 -1.71
N SER A 64 -0.61 14.66 -1.67
CA SER A 64 -0.89 13.28 -1.26
C SER A 64 -1.31 13.17 0.21
N VAL A 65 -0.73 13.97 1.11
CA VAL A 65 -1.16 14.04 2.52
C VAL A 65 -2.60 14.54 2.62
N ALA A 66 -2.97 15.57 1.86
CA ALA A 66 -4.33 16.10 1.86
C ALA A 66 -5.34 15.05 1.38
N VAL A 67 -5.03 14.35 0.29
CA VAL A 67 -5.89 13.27 -0.24
C VAL A 67 -6.01 12.11 0.75
N ALA A 68 -4.90 11.66 1.34
CA ALA A 68 -4.89 10.57 2.32
C ALA A 68 -5.64 10.91 3.62
N ASN A 69 -5.81 12.20 3.94
CA ASN A 69 -6.56 12.67 5.11
C ASN A 69 -8.02 13.04 4.79
N SER A 70 -8.44 12.98 3.53
CA SER A 70 -9.80 13.36 3.10
C SER A 70 -10.81 12.25 3.41
N SER A 71 -11.93 12.61 4.04
CA SER A 71 -13.03 11.68 4.30
C SER A 71 -13.69 11.14 3.02
N GLU A 72 -13.55 11.87 1.90
CA GLU A 72 -13.99 11.42 0.58
C GLU A 72 -13.25 10.16 0.12
N TRP A 73 -11.94 10.10 0.37
CA TRP A 73 -11.06 9.06 -0.16
C TRP A 73 -10.81 7.93 0.85
N ILE A 74 -10.72 8.24 2.14
CA ILE A 74 -10.46 7.25 3.21
C ILE A 74 -11.48 6.12 3.22
N HIS A 75 -12.75 6.41 2.93
CA HIS A 75 -13.84 5.42 2.91
C HIS A 75 -14.19 4.94 1.49
N SER A 76 -13.43 5.36 0.48
CA SER A 76 -13.66 4.96 -0.90
C SER A 76 -13.18 3.53 -1.16
N SER A 77 -13.91 2.80 -2.02
CA SER A 77 -13.43 1.53 -2.57
C SER A 77 -12.43 1.73 -3.72
N ARG A 78 -12.28 2.97 -4.21
CA ARG A 78 -11.27 3.33 -5.23
C ARG A 78 -9.89 3.28 -4.58
N PRO A 79 -8.83 2.94 -5.33
CA PRO A 79 -7.49 2.81 -4.76
C PRO A 79 -6.80 4.16 -4.46
N VAL A 80 -7.52 5.29 -4.55
CA VAL A 80 -6.98 6.65 -4.31
C VAL A 80 -6.30 6.76 -2.96
N PHE A 81 -6.93 6.29 -1.88
CA PHE A 81 -6.36 6.37 -0.54
C PHE A 81 -5.05 5.58 -0.42
N VAL A 82 -4.98 4.41 -1.06
CA VAL A 82 -3.77 3.58 -1.07
C VAL A 82 -2.64 4.32 -1.78
N TRP A 83 -2.87 4.81 -2.99
CA TRP A 83 -1.84 5.53 -3.75
C TRP A 83 -1.45 6.86 -3.09
N ALA A 84 -2.38 7.59 -2.50
CA ALA A 84 -2.08 8.78 -1.71
C ALA A 84 -1.19 8.47 -0.50
N SER A 85 -1.45 7.35 0.19
CA SER A 85 -0.66 6.91 1.34
C SER A 85 0.76 6.49 0.92
N GLU A 86 0.88 5.74 -0.16
CA GLU A 86 2.18 5.33 -0.72
C GLU A 86 2.98 6.55 -1.22
N ALA A 87 2.33 7.48 -1.93
CA ALA A 87 2.95 8.71 -2.43
C ALA A 87 3.46 9.58 -1.29
N LYS A 88 2.64 9.80 -0.25
CA LYS A 88 3.05 10.49 0.97
C LYS A 88 4.33 9.89 1.57
N VAL A 89 4.42 8.56 1.67
CA VAL A 89 5.61 7.89 2.22
C VAL A 89 6.81 8.01 1.30
N ALA A 90 6.65 7.77 0.00
CA ALA A 90 7.73 7.84 -0.98
C ALA A 90 8.30 9.26 -1.08
N CYS A 91 7.44 10.27 -1.23
CA CYS A 91 7.85 11.68 -1.27
C CYS A 91 8.47 12.12 0.05
N GLY A 92 7.96 11.65 1.20
CA GLY A 92 8.55 11.93 2.51
C GLY A 92 9.98 11.38 2.64
N LYS A 93 10.23 10.17 2.14
CA LYS A 93 11.58 9.58 2.10
C LYS A 93 12.50 10.33 1.12
N ALA A 94 12.02 10.62 -0.08
CA ALA A 94 12.76 11.42 -1.06
C ALA A 94 13.16 12.78 -0.47
N TYR A 95 12.23 13.49 0.16
CA TYR A 95 12.52 14.76 0.84
C TYR A 95 13.55 14.59 1.97
N GLY A 96 13.43 13.52 2.76
CA GLY A 96 14.41 13.15 3.79
C GLY A 96 15.83 13.02 3.24
N TYR A 97 16.01 12.32 2.13
CA TYR A 97 17.31 12.22 1.43
C TYR A 97 17.79 13.56 0.88
N LEU A 98 16.90 14.35 0.30
CA LEU A 98 17.26 15.67 -0.24
C LEU A 98 17.77 16.63 0.85
N LYS A 99 17.37 16.47 2.13
CA LYS A 99 17.91 17.28 3.23
C LYS A 99 19.42 17.12 3.41
N THR A 100 19.99 15.97 3.06
CA THR A 100 21.44 15.73 3.05
C THR A 100 22.09 15.94 1.68
N ASN A 101 21.33 16.51 0.73
CA ASN A 101 21.68 16.66 -0.69
C ASN A 101 21.92 15.33 -1.43
N TYR A 102 21.47 14.21 -0.87
CA TYR A 102 21.48 12.92 -1.57
C TYR A 102 20.22 12.81 -2.43
N ARG A 103 20.42 12.45 -3.71
CA ARG A 103 19.34 12.25 -4.68
C ARG A 103 19.09 10.75 -4.81
N ASP A 104 18.10 10.26 -4.07
CA ASP A 104 17.66 8.88 -4.21
C ASP A 104 16.68 8.75 -5.38
N GLU A 105 17.18 8.32 -6.54
CA GLU A 105 16.38 8.26 -7.77
C GLU A 105 15.22 7.27 -7.66
N ASP A 106 15.33 6.21 -6.86
CA ASP A 106 14.25 5.24 -6.65
C ASP A 106 13.07 5.89 -5.91
N TYR A 107 13.33 6.60 -4.81
CA TYR A 107 12.26 7.31 -4.10
C TYR A 107 11.75 8.55 -4.84
N LEU A 108 12.59 9.22 -5.64
CA LEU A 108 12.12 10.28 -6.53
C LEU A 108 11.15 9.72 -7.58
N ASN A 109 11.51 8.63 -8.26
CA ASN A 109 10.63 7.96 -9.21
C ASN A 109 9.31 7.52 -8.55
N LYS A 110 9.40 6.84 -7.40
CA LYS A 110 8.21 6.38 -6.65
C LYS A 110 7.31 7.53 -6.19
N CYS A 111 7.89 8.66 -5.76
CA CYS A 111 7.13 9.83 -5.33
C CYS A 111 6.20 10.34 -6.43
N GLU A 112 6.74 10.65 -7.61
CA GLU A 112 5.95 11.15 -8.75
C GLU A 112 4.98 10.08 -9.25
N CYS A 113 5.47 8.85 -9.43
CA CYS A 113 4.65 7.74 -9.91
C CYS A 113 3.43 7.44 -9.04
N PHE A 114 3.59 7.37 -7.72
CA PHE A 114 2.47 7.07 -6.82
C PHE A 114 1.51 8.25 -6.72
N HIS A 115 2.01 9.48 -6.81
CA HIS A 115 1.18 10.67 -6.91
C HIS A 115 0.36 10.67 -8.21
N ASP A 116 0.98 10.38 -9.36
CA ASP A 116 0.29 10.30 -10.64
C ASP A 116 -0.83 9.24 -10.61
N ARG A 117 -0.57 8.07 -10.00
CA ARG A 117 -1.60 7.03 -9.83
C ARG A 117 -2.72 7.49 -8.91
N MET A 118 -2.39 8.18 -7.82
CA MET A 118 -3.42 8.79 -6.96
C MET A 118 -4.32 9.71 -7.79
N VAL A 119 -3.73 10.61 -8.58
CA VAL A 119 -4.48 11.54 -9.45
C VAL A 119 -5.28 10.78 -10.52
N GLU A 120 -4.71 9.76 -11.16
CA GLU A 120 -5.39 8.91 -12.15
C GLU A 120 -6.68 8.32 -11.57
N TYR A 121 -6.61 7.74 -10.38
CA TYR A 121 -7.77 7.12 -9.75
C TYR A 121 -8.74 8.09 -9.09
N MET A 122 -8.43 9.40 -9.03
CA MET A 122 -9.38 10.42 -8.57
C MET A 122 -10.38 10.78 -9.68
N ASN A 123 -9.97 10.67 -10.94
CA ASN A 123 -10.79 10.92 -12.13
C ASN A 123 -11.62 9.71 -12.54
#